data_AF-A0A7D8IQ25-F1
#
_entry.id   AF-A0A7D8IQ25-F1
#
_cell.length_a   1.000
_cell.length_b   1.000
_cell.length_c   1.000
_cell.angle_alpha   90.00
_cell.angle_beta   90.00
_cell.angle_gamma   90.00
#
_symmetry.space_group_name_H-M   'P 1'
#
loop_
_entity.id
_entity.type
_entity.pdbx_description
1 polymer ?
#
loop_
_entity_poly.entity_id
_entity_poly.type
_entity_poly.pdbx_seq_one_letter_code
_entity_poly.pdbx_strand_id
1 'polypeptide(L)'
;MPASCETALQQRCQQIVTSPVLTPEQKRHFLALEAENALPYPTLPEDARQALDEGVICDMFEGHAPFKPRYVLPDYARFLANGSQWLELEGAKDLDDALSLLTILYHHVPSVTSIAGLSRPA
;
A
#
# COMPACT_ATOMS: atom_id res chain seq x y z
N MET A 1 -35.82 11.50 14.56
CA MET A 1 -34.59 11.56 13.74
C MET A 1 -34.52 10.27 12.97
N PRO A 2 -34.68 10.26 11.64
CA PRO A 2 -34.50 9.01 10.90
C PRO A 2 -33.03 8.62 11.03
N ALA A 3 -32.77 7.44 11.59
CA ALA A 3 -31.44 6.88 11.64
C ALA A 3 -30.94 6.73 10.20
N SER A 4 -29.92 7.47 9.83
CA SER A 4 -29.23 7.32 8.55
C SER A 4 -28.79 5.85 8.45
N CYS A 5 -29.28 5.13 7.44
CA CYS A 5 -28.82 3.77 7.17
C CYS A 5 -27.36 3.87 6.71
N GLU A 6 -26.41 3.65 7.62
CA GLU A 6 -24.99 3.62 7.28
C GLU A 6 -24.73 2.49 6.29
N THR A 7 -24.03 2.82 5.20
CA THR A 7 -23.55 1.80 4.25
C THR A 7 -22.52 0.89 4.93
N ALA A 8 -22.40 -0.35 4.48
CA ALA A 8 -21.42 -1.31 5.02
C ALA A 8 -19.97 -0.76 4.98
N LEU A 9 -19.65 0.07 3.96
CA LEU A 9 -18.37 0.77 3.87
C LEU A 9 -18.19 1.80 5.00
N GLN A 10 -19.20 2.63 5.27
CA GLN A 10 -19.15 3.63 6.35
C GLN A 10 -18.92 2.97 7.72
N GLN A 11 -19.57 1.83 7.98
CA GLN A 11 -19.38 1.07 9.22
C GLN A 11 -17.94 0.55 9.38
N ARG A 12 -17.35 -0.03 8.33
CA ARG A 12 -15.96 -0.50 8.36
C ARG A 12 -14.96 0.65 8.53
N CYS A 13 -15.16 1.76 7.81
CA CYS A 13 -14.36 2.97 8.01
C CYS A 13 -14.46 3.51 9.45
N GLN A 14 -15.67 3.52 10.03
CA GLN A 14 -15.89 3.96 11.41
C GLN A 14 -15.13 3.06 12.42
N GLN A 15 -15.14 1.74 12.21
CA GLN A 15 -14.36 0.79 13.02
C GLN A 15 -12.86 1.06 12.93
N ILE A 16 -12.34 1.37 11.73
CA ILE A 16 -10.91 1.65 11.54
C ILE A 16 -10.50 2.94 12.27
N VAL A 17 -11.23 4.05 12.08
CA VAL A 17 -10.85 5.34 12.69
C VAL A 17 -10.94 5.32 14.20
N THR A 18 -11.92 4.61 14.76
CA THR A 18 -12.14 4.53 16.21
C THR A 18 -11.33 3.43 16.91
N SER A 19 -10.67 2.54 16.15
CA SER A 19 -9.91 1.44 16.74
C SER A 19 -8.79 1.94 17.67
N PRO A 20 -8.72 1.43 18.92
CA PRO A 20 -7.66 1.80 19.87
C PRO A 20 -6.36 1.02 19.67
N VAL A 21 -6.39 -0.08 18.90
CA VAL A 21 -5.24 -0.97 18.69
C VAL A 21 -4.46 -0.66 17.40
N LEU A 22 -4.98 0.25 16.57
CA LEU A 22 -4.36 0.62 15.30
C LEU A 22 -3.55 1.93 15.45
N THR A 23 -2.33 1.93 14.94
CA THR A 23 -1.52 3.15 14.81
C THR A 23 -2.12 4.07 13.73
N PRO A 24 -1.79 5.38 13.73
CA PRO A 24 -2.25 6.29 12.66
C PRO A 24 -1.89 5.81 11.24
N GLU A 25 -0.73 5.18 11.08
CA GLU A 25 -0.31 4.61 9.80
C GLU A 25 -1.15 3.41 9.39
N GLN A 26 -1.41 2.48 10.30
CA GLN A 26 -2.28 1.34 10.05
C GLN A 26 -3.72 1.80 9.72
N LYS A 27 -4.25 2.79 10.44
CA LYS A 27 -5.57 3.37 10.13
C LYS A 27 -5.62 3.93 8.72
N ARG A 28 -4.64 4.72 8.33
CA ARG A 28 -4.53 5.27 6.95
C ARG A 28 -4.49 4.15 5.91
N HIS A 29 -3.70 3.10 6.17
CA HIS A 29 -3.58 1.96 5.27
C HIS A 29 -4.90 1.21 5.11
N PHE A 30 -5.57 0.85 6.21
CA PHE A 30 -6.84 0.12 6.14
C PHE A 30 -7.96 0.95 5.52
N LEU A 31 -8.00 2.27 5.75
CA LEU A 31 -8.95 3.16 5.06
C LEU A 31 -8.71 3.17 3.54
N ALA A 32 -7.46 3.16 3.09
CA ALA A 32 -7.14 3.07 1.68
C ALA A 32 -7.59 1.73 1.09
N LEU A 33 -7.41 0.61 1.81
CA LEU A 33 -7.90 -0.70 1.38
C LEU A 33 -9.42 -0.76 1.27
N GLU A 34 -10.15 -0.15 2.21
CA GLU A 34 -11.61 -0.06 2.12
C GLU A 34 -12.07 0.74 0.90
N ALA A 35 -11.38 1.85 0.59
CA ALA A 35 -11.67 2.64 -0.59
C ALA A 35 -11.36 1.87 -1.89
N GLU A 36 -10.26 1.12 -1.92
CA GLU A 36 -9.88 0.27 -3.05
C GLU A 36 -10.91 -0.84 -3.31
N ASN A 37 -11.32 -1.54 -2.25
CA ASN A 37 -12.29 -2.63 -2.35
C ASN A 37 -13.73 -2.16 -2.60
N ALA A 38 -14.01 -0.87 -2.43
CA ALA A 38 -15.28 -0.29 -2.84
C ALA A 38 -15.38 -0.10 -4.37
N LEU A 39 -14.26 -0.17 -5.10
CA LEU A 39 -14.24 -0.11 -6.55
C LEU A 39 -14.60 -1.48 -7.16
N PRO A 40 -15.11 -1.51 -8.40
CA PRO A 40 -15.43 -2.76 -9.08
C PRO A 40 -14.18 -3.61 -9.27
N TYR A 41 -14.31 -4.91 -9.01
CA TYR A 41 -13.28 -5.90 -9.35
C TYR A 41 -13.15 -6.01 -10.89
N PRO A 42 -11.96 -6.32 -11.44
CA PRO A 42 -11.78 -6.57 -12.86
C PRO A 42 -12.76 -7.62 -13.38
N THR A 43 -13.28 -7.41 -14.59
CA THR A 43 -14.14 -8.42 -15.22
C THR A 43 -13.31 -9.67 -15.48
N LEU A 44 -13.74 -10.79 -14.90
CA LEU A 44 -13.14 -12.10 -15.12
C LEU A 44 -14.05 -12.94 -16.02
N PRO A 45 -13.48 -13.78 -16.90
CA PRO A 45 -14.20 -14.92 -17.47
C PRO A 45 -14.83 -15.80 -16.38
N GLU A 46 -15.92 -16.48 -16.70
CA GLU A 46 -16.70 -17.29 -15.73
C GLU A 46 -15.87 -18.41 -15.09
N ASP A 47 -15.05 -19.11 -15.88
CA ASP A 47 -14.16 -20.16 -15.42
C ASP A 47 -13.08 -19.62 -14.46
N ALA A 48 -12.52 -18.44 -14.74
CA ALA A 48 -11.58 -17.77 -13.86
C ALA A 48 -12.24 -17.29 -12.55
N ARG A 49 -13.49 -16.80 -12.61
CA ARG A 49 -14.28 -16.46 -11.42
C ARG A 49 -14.52 -17.69 -10.55
N GLN A 50 -14.98 -18.79 -11.16
CA GLN A 50 -15.24 -20.03 -10.44
C GLN A 50 -13.96 -20.57 -9.78
N ALA A 51 -12.84 -20.59 -10.51
CA ALA A 51 -11.57 -21.06 -9.95
C ALA A 51 -11.04 -20.17 -8.82
N LEU A 52 -11.30 -18.86 -8.85
CA LEU A 52 -10.98 -17.94 -7.75
C LEU A 52 -11.88 -18.20 -6.53
N ASP A 53 -13.18 -18.37 -6.74
CA ASP A 53 -14.16 -18.61 -5.67
C ASP A 53 -13.96 -19.99 -5.00
N GLU A 54 -13.50 -21.00 -5.74
CA GLU A 54 -13.12 -22.33 -5.23
C GLU A 54 -11.72 -22.35 -4.56
N GLY A 55 -10.96 -21.26 -4.65
CA GLY A 55 -9.61 -21.15 -4.09
C GLY A 55 -8.53 -21.89 -4.90
N VAL A 56 -8.81 -22.27 -6.14
CA VAL A 56 -7.83 -22.84 -7.08
C VAL A 56 -6.86 -21.76 -7.57
N ILE A 57 -7.37 -20.54 -7.76
CA ILE A 57 -6.59 -19.34 -8.07
C ILE A 57 -6.58 -18.43 -6.84
N CYS A 58 -5.45 -17.76 -6.61
CA CYS A 58 -5.31 -16.74 -5.57
C CYS A 58 -4.91 -15.42 -6.23
N ASP A 59 -5.70 -14.37 -6.02
CA ASP A 59 -5.39 -13.00 -6.45
C ASP A 59 -4.47 -12.26 -5.47
N MET A 60 -3.87 -13.01 -4.54
CA MET A 60 -2.93 -12.53 -3.52
C MET A 60 -3.55 -11.52 -2.52
N PHE A 61 -4.89 -11.40 -2.49
CA PHE A 61 -5.62 -10.52 -1.59
C PHE A 61 -5.18 -9.04 -1.71
N GLU A 62 -4.84 -8.60 -2.93
CA GLU A 62 -4.34 -7.23 -3.15
C GLU A 62 -5.42 -6.18 -3.15
N GLY A 63 -6.69 -6.58 -3.28
CA GLY A 63 -7.83 -5.70 -3.38
C GLY A 63 -8.38 -5.62 -4.79
N HIS A 64 -9.48 -4.90 -4.94
CA HIS A 64 -10.21 -4.86 -6.22
C HIS A 64 -9.56 -3.97 -7.27
N ALA A 65 -8.76 -2.97 -6.87
CA ALA A 65 -8.28 -1.94 -7.79
C ALA A 65 -6.91 -1.38 -7.33
N PRO A 66 -5.85 -2.20 -7.36
CA PRO A 66 -4.55 -1.80 -6.83
C PRO A 66 -3.98 -0.63 -7.62
N PHE A 67 -3.69 0.48 -6.91
CA PHE A 67 -3.18 1.73 -7.48
C PHE A 67 -1.65 1.86 -7.42
N LYS A 68 -0.97 0.83 -6.92
CA LYS A 68 0.48 0.80 -6.71
C LYS A 68 1.08 -0.45 -7.35
N PRO A 69 2.28 -0.35 -7.94
CA PRO A 69 2.98 -1.50 -8.47
C PRO A 69 3.39 -2.45 -7.35
N ARG A 70 3.38 -3.77 -7.63
CA ARG A 70 3.90 -4.78 -6.69
C ARG A 70 5.42 -4.71 -6.57
N TYR A 71 6.10 -4.48 -7.69
CA TYR A 71 7.55 -4.38 -7.75
C TYR A 71 7.94 -3.14 -8.53
N VAL A 72 8.92 -2.42 -8.00
CA VAL A 72 9.64 -1.37 -8.72
C VAL A 72 11.13 -1.65 -8.56
N LEU A 73 11.90 -1.31 -9.59
CA LEU A 73 13.35 -1.40 -9.57
C LEU A 73 13.92 0.02 -9.69
N PRO A 74 14.20 0.70 -8.56
CA PRO A 74 14.83 2.01 -8.60
C PRO A 74 16.22 1.92 -9.23
N ASP A 75 16.57 2.92 -10.02
CA ASP A 75 17.94 3.09 -10.49
C ASP A 75 18.80 3.68 -9.37
N TYR A 76 19.31 2.80 -8.51
CA TYR A 76 20.13 3.18 -7.36
C TYR A 76 21.43 3.88 -7.76
N ALA A 77 22.03 3.49 -8.89
CA ALA A 77 23.26 4.12 -9.37
C ALA A 77 22.99 5.57 -9.76
N ARG A 78 21.90 5.83 -10.49
CA ARG A 78 21.49 7.19 -10.84
C ARG A 78 21.11 8.03 -9.62
N PHE A 79 20.40 7.44 -8.65
CA PHE A 79 20.00 8.14 -7.43
C PHE A 79 21.22 8.48 -6.55
N LEU A 80 22.17 7.56 -6.38
CA LEU A 80 23.40 7.86 -5.64
C LEU A 80 24.26 8.91 -6.35
N ALA A 81 24.33 8.88 -7.68
CA ALA A 81 25.12 9.84 -8.45
C ALA A 81 24.55 11.26 -8.43
N ASN A 82 23.23 11.41 -8.46
CA ASN A 82 22.57 12.71 -8.68
C ASN A 82 21.72 13.19 -7.49
N GLY A 83 21.46 12.33 -6.52
CA GLY A 83 20.45 12.56 -5.50
C GLY A 83 19.03 12.59 -6.07
N SER A 84 18.15 13.37 -5.45
CA SER A 84 16.78 13.58 -5.91
C SER A 84 16.33 14.99 -5.62
N GLN A 85 16.00 15.74 -6.67
CA GLN A 85 15.43 17.07 -6.55
C GLN A 85 14.10 17.07 -5.78
N TRP A 86 13.28 16.01 -5.94
CA TRP A 86 12.01 15.87 -5.23
C TRP A 86 12.20 15.71 -3.72
N LEU A 87 13.26 15.01 -3.31
CA LEU A 87 13.59 14.81 -1.90
C LEU A 87 14.55 15.87 -1.37
N GLU A 88 14.95 16.83 -2.21
CA GLU A 88 15.95 17.86 -1.89
C GLU A 88 17.29 17.26 -1.42
N LEU A 89 17.71 16.15 -2.04
CA LEU A 89 18.94 15.43 -1.73
C LEU A 89 19.97 15.60 -2.84
N GLU A 90 21.22 15.90 -2.47
CA GLU A 90 22.37 15.82 -3.38
C GLU A 90 22.85 14.35 -3.55
N GLY A 91 23.70 14.12 -4.54
CA GLY A 91 24.36 12.82 -4.74
C GLY A 91 25.38 12.51 -3.64
N ALA A 92 25.63 11.22 -3.42
CA ALA A 92 26.55 10.72 -2.40
C ALA A 92 27.99 11.13 -2.70
N LYS A 93 28.70 11.65 -1.69
CA LYS A 93 30.14 11.98 -1.79
C LYS A 93 31.01 10.92 -1.13
N ASP A 94 30.43 10.18 -0.19
CA ASP A 94 31.10 9.09 0.53
C ASP A 94 30.13 7.95 0.87
N LEU A 95 30.62 7.00 1.67
CA LEU A 95 29.85 5.84 2.08
C LEU A 95 28.70 6.19 3.03
N ASP A 96 28.90 7.16 3.93
CA ASP A 96 27.90 7.53 4.93
C ASP A 96 26.71 8.24 4.27
N ASP A 97 26.98 9.08 3.26
CA ASP A 97 25.96 9.62 2.37
C ASP A 97 25.22 8.50 1.65
N ALA A 98 25.92 7.54 1.05
CA ALA A 98 25.30 6.46 0.30
C ALA A 98 24.35 5.62 1.17
N LEU A 99 24.77 5.26 2.39
CA LEU A 99 23.93 4.52 3.34
C LEU A 99 22.69 5.32 3.76
N SER A 100 22.87 6.61 4.03
CA SER A 100 21.77 7.51 4.42
C SER A 100 20.77 7.68 3.29
N LEU A 101 21.25 7.95 2.07
CA LEU A 101 20.44 8.12 0.87
C LEU A 101 19.66 6.84 0.55
N LEU A 102 20.30 5.66 0.57
CA LEU A 102 19.62 4.40 0.30
C LEU A 102 18.55 4.09 1.34
N THR A 103 18.79 4.43 2.61
CA THR A 103 17.78 4.28 3.68
C THR A 103 16.58 5.19 3.42
N ILE A 104 16.82 6.45 3.06
CA ILE A 104 15.75 7.39 2.69
C ILE A 104 14.97 6.85 1.48
N LEU A 105 15.68 6.47 0.41
CA LEU A 105 15.03 5.95 -0.80
C LEU A 105 14.18 4.72 -0.50
N TYR A 106 14.64 3.81 0.35
CA TYR A 106 13.88 2.63 0.76
C TYR A 106 12.50 2.98 1.36
N HIS A 107 12.39 4.06 2.13
CA HIS A 107 11.12 4.52 2.68
C HIS A 107 10.20 5.16 1.62
N HIS A 108 10.75 5.70 0.54
CA HIS A 108 9.99 6.36 -0.53
C HIS A 108 9.65 5.44 -1.69
N VAL A 109 10.29 4.27 -1.78
CA VAL A 109 9.96 3.24 -2.76
C VAL A 109 8.60 2.62 -2.39
N PRO A 110 7.59 2.68 -3.29
CA PRO A 110 6.29 2.10 -3.01
C PRO A 110 6.38 0.61 -2.71
N SER A 111 5.65 0.17 -1.68
CA SER A 111 5.51 -1.24 -1.33
C SER A 111 4.07 -1.73 -1.51
N VAL A 112 3.92 -2.97 -1.98
CA VAL A 112 2.63 -3.67 -2.05
C VAL A 112 1.93 -3.78 -0.70
N THR A 113 2.65 -3.67 0.42
CA THR A 113 2.08 -3.63 1.78
C THR A 113 1.77 -2.21 2.28
N SER A 114 2.09 -1.17 1.51
CA SER A 114 1.98 0.27 1.87
C SER A 114 2.76 0.70 3.11
N ILE A 115 3.40 -0.23 3.83
CA ILE A 115 4.12 0.01 5.06
C ILE A 115 5.50 -0.62 4.91
N ALA A 116 6.54 0.22 4.90
CA ALA A 116 7.91 -0.23 4.91
C ALA A 116 8.33 -0.58 6.35
N GLY A 117 8.66 -1.84 6.62
CA GLY A 117 9.34 -2.22 7.87
C GLY A 117 8.48 -2.43 9.13
N LEU A 118 7.15 -2.36 9.07
CA LEU A 118 6.31 -2.88 10.17
C LEU A 118 5.70 -4.20 9.74
N SER A 119 6.26 -5.29 10.26
CA SER A 119 5.57 -6.58 10.31
C SER A 119 4.18 -6.38 10.92
N ARG A 120 3.14 -6.97 10.32
CA ARG A 120 1.83 -7.11 10.98
C ARG A 120 2.08 -7.62 12.41
N PRO A 121 1.50 -7.04 13.46
CA PRO A 121 1.44 -7.75 14.73
C PRO A 121 0.72 -9.08 14.45
N ALA A 122 1.32 -10.16 14.95
CA ALA A 122 0.76 -11.50 14.90
C ALA A 122 -0.63 -11.55 15.55
#